data_AF-F8DNB0-F1
#
_entry.id   AF-F8DNB0-F1
#
_cell.length_a   1.000
_cell.length_b   1.000
_cell.length_c   1.000
_cell.angle_alpha   90.00
_cell.angle_beta   90.00
_cell.angle_gamma   90.00
#
_symmetry.space_group_name_H-M   'P 1'
#
loop_
_entity.id
_entity.type
_entity.pdbx_description
1 polymer ?
#
loop_
_entity_poly.entity_id
_entity_poly.type
_entity_poly.pdbx_seq_one_letter_code
_entity_poly.pdbx_strand_id
1 'polypeptide(L)'
;MNWGNLLLQFFLCYISTVCFGILLNIPKRAYHTAGMIGGGVWVVYWIMYYCSGIGLAFSNLVAAILISVLSQAAARRKRMPIIVFNVPALVPFVPGGQAYKMVRNFAIGNYHLVNVYFYQVVVIVGAITLGFGLGELLNRVLNYLHKYLIKKSRWNF
;
A
#
# COMPACT_ATOMS: atom_id res chain seq x y z
N MET A 1 21.20 -9.67 -8.23
CA MET A 1 20.25 -8.54 -8.25
C MET A 1 19.60 -8.52 -9.63
N ASN A 2 18.35 -8.98 -9.74
CA ASN A 2 17.71 -9.16 -11.05
C ASN A 2 16.70 -8.04 -11.28
N TRP A 3 17.18 -6.91 -11.80
CA TRP A 3 16.35 -5.74 -12.12
C TRP A 3 15.18 -6.06 -13.06
N GLY A 4 15.34 -7.04 -13.96
CA GLY A 4 14.25 -7.55 -14.80
C GLY A 4 13.07 -8.12 -13.99
N ASN A 5 13.35 -8.79 -12.86
CA ASN A 5 12.30 -9.33 -11.99
C ASN A 5 11.55 -8.22 -11.26
N LEU A 6 12.23 -7.11 -10.93
CA LEU A 6 11.59 -5.97 -10.26
C LEU A 6 10.61 -5.26 -11.19
N LEU A 7 10.99 -5.05 -12.46
CA LEU A 7 10.10 -4.49 -13.48
C LEU A 7 8.86 -5.38 -13.67
N LEU A 8 9.06 -6.70 -13.77
CA LEU A 8 7.95 -7.64 -13.87
C LEU A 8 7.03 -7.55 -12.65
N GLN A 9 7.59 -7.53 -11.44
CA GLN A 9 6.80 -7.38 -10.21
C GLN A 9 6.03 -6.06 -10.15
N PHE A 10 6.62 -4.95 -10.60
CA PHE A 10 5.92 -3.68 -10.74
C PHE A 10 4.71 -3.82 -11.67
N PHE A 11 4.87 -4.41 -12.85
CA PHE A 11 3.79 -4.62 -13.80
C PHE A 11 2.71 -5.55 -13.26
N LEU A 12 3.09 -6.64 -12.59
CA LEU A 12 2.14 -7.56 -11.96
C LEU A 12 1.35 -6.88 -10.84
N CYS A 13 1.99 -6.05 -10.02
CA CYS A 13 1.31 -5.29 -8.98
C CYS A 13 0.39 -4.22 -9.57
N TYR A 14 0.83 -3.54 -10.63
CA TYR A 14 0.01 -2.58 -11.38
C TYR A 14 -1.24 -3.26 -11.93
N ILE A 15 -1.09 -4.40 -12.61
CA ILE A 15 -2.21 -5.15 -13.21
C ILE A 15 -3.15 -5.65 -12.11
N SER A 16 -2.61 -6.26 -11.05
CA SER A 16 -3.41 -6.73 -9.90
C SER A 16 -4.25 -5.60 -9.29
N THR A 17 -3.63 -4.44 -9.08
CA THR A 17 -4.31 -3.24 -8.58
C THR A 17 -5.43 -2.77 -9.50
N VAL A 18 -5.17 -2.72 -10.82
CA VAL A 18 -6.19 -2.33 -11.81
C VAL A 18 -7.34 -3.35 -11.87
N CYS A 19 -7.03 -4.64 -11.91
CA CYS A 19 -8.02 -5.71 -11.88
C CYS A 19 -8.90 -5.64 -10.64
N PHE A 20 -8.31 -5.38 -9.47
CA PHE A 20 -9.09 -5.18 -8.25
C PHE A 20 -9.93 -3.90 -8.30
N GLY A 21 -9.39 -2.82 -8.88
CA GLY A 21 -10.17 -1.61 -9.17
C GLY A 21 -11.38 -1.89 -10.05
N ILE A 22 -11.25 -2.74 -11.07
CA ILE A 22 -12.36 -3.19 -11.92
C ILE A 22 -13.37 -3.99 -11.11
N LEU A 23 -12.93 -4.94 -10.27
CA LEU A 23 -13.81 -5.73 -9.40
C LEU A 23 -14.61 -4.84 -8.42
N LEU A 24 -13.98 -3.77 -7.92
CA LEU A 24 -14.62 -2.78 -7.07
C LEU A 24 -15.46 -1.74 -7.83
N ASN A 25 -15.58 -1.85 -9.16
CA ASN A 25 -16.30 -0.91 -10.02
C ASN A 25 -15.89 0.57 -9.80
N ILE A 26 -14.58 0.83 -9.62
CA ILE A 26 -14.11 2.22 -9.49
C ILE A 26 -14.17 2.96 -10.84
N PRO A 27 -14.21 4.31 -10.86
CA PRO A 27 -14.28 5.05 -12.11
C PRO A 27 -13.07 4.77 -13.03
N LYS A 28 -13.31 4.51 -14.33
CA LYS A 28 -12.24 4.15 -15.29
C LYS A 28 -11.05 5.12 -15.31
N ARG A 29 -11.30 6.42 -15.12
CA ARG A 29 -10.25 7.46 -15.06
C ARG A 29 -9.32 7.37 -13.84
N ALA A 30 -9.61 6.49 -12.88
CA ALA A 30 -8.82 6.22 -11.69
C ALA A 30 -7.89 5.01 -11.84
N TYR A 31 -8.16 4.07 -12.77
CA TYR A 31 -7.43 2.81 -12.92
C TYR A 31 -5.92 3.02 -13.03
N HIS A 32 -5.49 3.87 -13.97
CA HIS A 32 -4.07 4.15 -14.16
C HIS A 32 -3.41 4.72 -12.91
N THR A 33 -4.08 5.66 -12.22
CA THR A 33 -3.52 6.29 -11.02
C THR A 33 -3.44 5.30 -9.86
N ALA A 34 -4.46 4.49 -9.64
CA ALA A 34 -4.44 3.44 -8.62
C ALA A 34 -3.32 2.42 -8.91
N GLY A 35 -3.22 1.93 -10.16
CA GLY A 35 -2.19 1.00 -10.58
C GLY A 35 -0.77 1.53 -10.37
N MET A 36 -0.51 2.79 -10.70
CA MET A 36 0.80 3.42 -10.49
C MET A 36 1.14 3.55 -9.00
N ILE A 37 0.16 3.80 -8.13
CA ILE A 37 0.37 3.82 -6.68
C ILE A 37 0.73 2.41 -6.19
N GLY A 38 -0.05 1.39 -6.55
CA GLY A 38 0.20 0.00 -6.14
C GLY A 38 1.56 -0.52 -6.61
N GLY A 39 1.85 -0.40 -7.91
CA GLY A 39 3.14 -0.80 -8.48
C GLY A 39 4.32 0.02 -7.93
N GLY A 40 4.16 1.34 -7.83
CA GLY A 40 5.22 2.23 -7.36
C GLY A 40 5.58 1.97 -5.90
N VAL A 41 4.59 1.80 -5.03
CA VAL A 41 4.84 1.47 -3.63
C VAL A 41 5.42 0.06 -3.50
N TRP A 42 5.03 -0.89 -4.35
CA TRP A 42 5.64 -2.23 -4.34
C TRP A 42 7.14 -2.17 -4.58
N VAL A 43 7.59 -1.34 -5.52
CA VAL A 43 9.03 -1.13 -5.77
C VAL A 43 9.73 -0.57 -4.53
N VAL A 44 9.13 0.40 -3.85
CA VAL A 44 9.69 0.95 -2.60
C VAL A 44 9.79 -0.13 -1.52
N TYR A 45 8.72 -0.89 -1.31
CA TYR A 45 8.71 -2.03 -0.38
C TYR A 45 9.81 -3.04 -0.72
N TRP A 46 9.93 -3.40 -2.00
CA TRP A 46 10.91 -4.38 -2.46
C TRP A 46 12.34 -3.92 -2.18
N ILE A 47 12.66 -2.66 -2.49
CA ILE A 47 13.98 -2.07 -2.21
C ILE A 47 14.25 -2.08 -0.70
N MET A 48 13.30 -1.63 0.12
CA MET A 48 13.50 -1.59 1.57
C MET A 48 13.71 -2.98 2.18
N TYR A 49 12.91 -3.96 1.76
CA TYR A 49 12.96 -5.30 2.32
C TYR A 49 14.16 -6.11 1.81
N TYR A 50 14.41 -6.11 0.49
CA TYR A 50 15.43 -6.97 -0.12
C TYR A 50 16.80 -6.29 -0.31
N CYS A 51 16.87 -4.96 -0.50
CA CYS A 51 18.15 -4.27 -0.68
C CYS A 51 18.68 -3.65 0.61
N SER A 52 17.80 -3.05 1.42
CA SER A 52 18.21 -2.32 2.63
C SER A 52 18.12 -3.15 3.91
N GLY A 53 17.50 -4.33 3.88
CA GLY A 53 17.38 -5.21 5.05
C GLY A 53 16.52 -4.65 6.19
N ILE A 54 15.62 -3.70 5.91
CA ILE A 54 14.83 -2.96 6.91
C ILE A 54 13.78 -3.85 7.62
N GLY A 55 13.62 -5.10 7.18
CA GLY A 55 12.76 -6.09 7.82
C GLY A 55 11.29 -5.99 7.41
N LEU A 56 10.53 -7.07 7.63
CA LEU A 56 9.18 -7.24 7.09
C LEU A 56 8.19 -6.19 7.62
N ALA A 57 8.26 -5.90 8.93
CA ALA A 57 7.35 -4.99 9.60
C ALA A 57 7.51 -3.54 9.09
N PHE A 58 8.73 -2.99 9.16
CA PHE A 58 8.98 -1.61 8.77
C PHE A 58 8.77 -1.36 7.28
N SER A 59 9.16 -2.31 6.41
CA SER A 59 8.92 -2.17 4.97
C SER A 59 7.42 -2.11 4.64
N ASN A 60 6.57 -2.93 5.27
CA ASN A 60 5.12 -2.88 5.09
C ASN A 60 4.50 -1.63 5.71
N LEU A 61 5.01 -1.17 6.85
CA LEU A 61 4.55 0.06 7.51
C LEU A 61 4.78 1.27 6.61
N VAL A 62 5.98 1.41 6.04
CA VAL A 62 6.29 2.51 5.11
C VAL A 62 5.48 2.40 3.82
N ALA A 63 5.30 1.18 3.29
CA ALA A 63 4.43 0.97 2.14
C ALA A 63 2.99 1.46 2.40
N ALA A 64 2.40 1.11 3.54
CA ALA A 64 1.06 1.55 3.91
C ALA A 64 0.95 3.08 4.09
N ILE A 65 1.96 3.71 4.70
CA ILE A 65 2.03 5.18 4.79
C ILE A 65 2.05 5.79 3.38
N LEU A 66 2.89 5.27 2.48
CA LEU A 66 2.99 5.78 1.11
C LEU A 66 1.70 5.59 0.33
N ILE A 67 1.04 4.44 0.43
CA ILE A 67 -0.28 4.22 -0.20
C ILE A 67 -1.27 5.27 0.32
N SER A 68 -1.34 5.50 1.63
CA SER A 68 -2.24 6.48 2.23
C SER A 68 -1.96 7.90 1.73
N VAL A 69 -0.70 8.35 1.75
CA VAL A 69 -0.32 9.71 1.34
C VAL A 69 -0.51 9.93 -0.16
N LEU A 70 -0.04 8.99 -1.00
CA LEU A 70 -0.17 9.09 -2.46
C LEU A 70 -1.63 9.01 -2.91
N SER A 71 -2.44 8.16 -2.28
CA SER A 71 -3.87 8.07 -2.55
C SER A 71 -4.60 9.36 -2.19
N GLN A 72 -4.25 10.01 -1.08
CA GLN A 72 -4.83 11.30 -0.70
C GLN A 72 -4.45 12.41 -1.69
N ALA A 73 -3.23 12.41 -2.22
CA ALA A 73 -2.80 13.33 -3.26
C ALA A 73 -3.58 13.10 -4.56
N ALA A 74 -3.71 11.84 -4.98
CA ALA A 74 -4.49 11.45 -6.16
C ALA A 74 -5.97 11.82 -6.03
N ALA A 75 -6.57 11.56 -4.86
CA ALA A 75 -7.95 11.88 -4.52
C ALA A 75 -8.24 13.39 -4.67
N ARG A 76 -7.36 14.24 -4.15
CA ARG A 76 -7.46 15.70 -4.31
C ARG A 76 -7.36 16.12 -5.78
N ARG A 77 -6.39 15.59 -6.52
CA ARG A 77 -6.17 15.94 -7.93
C ARG A 77 -7.32 15.49 -8.84
N LYS A 78 -7.86 14.29 -8.61
CA LYS A 78 -8.93 13.69 -9.43
C LYS A 78 -10.34 14.01 -8.92
N ARG A 79 -10.46 14.69 -7.78
CA ARG A 79 -11.72 15.02 -7.09
C ARG A 79 -12.58 13.78 -6.88
N MET A 80 -12.00 12.80 -6.19
CA MET A 80 -12.61 11.51 -5.90
C MET A 80 -12.35 11.10 -4.45
N PRO A 81 -13.19 10.22 -3.86
CA PRO A 81 -12.91 9.63 -2.56
C PRO A 81 -11.54 8.92 -2.55
N ILE A 82 -10.80 9.00 -1.43
CA ILE A 82 -9.50 8.32 -1.27
C ILE A 82 -9.61 6.80 -1.45
N ILE A 83 -10.77 6.23 -1.09
CA ILE A 83 -11.03 4.79 -1.15
C ILE A 83 -10.87 4.20 -2.56
N VAL A 84 -11.10 5.03 -3.57
CA VAL A 84 -10.93 4.68 -5.00
C VAL A 84 -9.48 4.31 -5.34
N PHE A 85 -8.50 4.84 -4.60
CA PHE A 85 -7.09 4.62 -4.86
C PHE A 85 -6.44 3.70 -3.83
N ASN A 86 -6.72 3.89 -2.54
CA ASN A 86 -5.98 3.19 -1.49
C ASN A 86 -6.34 1.70 -1.39
N VAL A 87 -7.62 1.32 -1.49
CA VAL A 87 -8.08 -0.06 -1.37
C VAL A 87 -7.50 -0.93 -2.49
N PRO A 88 -7.65 -0.58 -3.79
CA PRO A 88 -7.06 -1.40 -4.83
C PRO A 88 -5.52 -1.44 -4.77
N ALA A 89 -4.87 -0.33 -4.42
CA ALA A 89 -3.40 -0.29 -4.31
C ALA A 89 -2.85 -1.11 -3.13
N LEU A 90 -3.69 -1.39 -2.11
CA LEU A 90 -3.32 -2.20 -0.96
C LEU A 90 -3.30 -3.71 -1.26
N VAL A 91 -4.02 -4.14 -2.29
CA VAL A 91 -4.27 -5.56 -2.58
C VAL A 91 -2.99 -6.41 -2.68
N PRO A 92 -1.91 -5.96 -3.37
CA PRO A 92 -0.68 -6.75 -3.45
C PRO A 92 0.03 -6.95 -2.10
N PHE A 93 -0.27 -6.13 -1.09
CA PHE A 93 0.35 -6.16 0.23
C PHE A 93 -0.44 -6.99 1.25
N VAL A 94 -1.72 -7.27 0.98
CA VAL A 94 -2.53 -8.10 1.88
C VAL A 94 -1.94 -9.51 1.92
N PRO A 95 -1.62 -10.08 3.10
CA PRO A 95 -0.94 -11.35 3.21
C PRO A 95 -1.87 -12.56 2.99
N GLY A 96 -2.76 -12.51 1.99
CA GLY A 96 -3.74 -13.56 1.70
C GLY A 96 -3.09 -14.90 1.34
N GLY A 97 -1.98 -14.87 0.60
CA GLY A 97 -1.20 -16.08 0.30
C GLY A 97 -0.58 -16.72 1.55
N GLN A 98 -0.13 -15.92 2.51
CA GLN A 98 0.40 -16.43 3.78
C GLN A 98 -0.71 -16.95 4.67
N ALA A 99 -1.85 -16.26 4.72
CA ALA A 99 -3.04 -16.71 5.44
C ALA A 99 -3.55 -18.06 4.90
N TYR A 100 -3.63 -18.22 3.57
CA TYR A 100 -3.99 -19.50 2.96
C TYR A 100 -3.01 -20.61 3.34
N LYS A 101 -1.70 -20.35 3.24
CA LYS A 101 -0.68 -21.33 3.62
C LYS A 101 -0.71 -21.68 5.10
N MET A 102 -0.99 -20.72 5.98
CA MET A 102 -1.18 -20.95 7.41
C MET A 102 -2.33 -21.93 7.65
N VAL A 103 -3.53 -21.65 7.13
CA VAL A 103 -4.71 -22.50 7.31
C VAL A 103 -4.50 -23.89 6.68
N ARG A 104 -3.90 -23.95 5.48
CA ARG A 104 -3.58 -25.21 4.82
C ARG A 104 -2.64 -26.07 5.67
N ASN A 105 -1.55 -25.49 6.20
CA ASN A 105 -0.58 -26.24 7.00
C ASN A 105 -1.16 -26.67 8.35
N PHE A 106 -2.08 -25.90 8.90
CA PHE A 106 -2.84 -26.28 10.09
C PHE A 106 -3.69 -27.53 9.83
N ALA A 107 -4.41 -27.55 8.71
CA ALA A 107 -5.27 -28.69 8.34
C ALA A 107 -4.49 -30.00 8.11
N ILE A 108 -3.26 -29.93 7.59
CA ILE A 108 -2.40 -31.11 7.35
C ILE A 108 -1.46 -31.43 8.53
N GLY A 109 -1.61 -30.75 9.68
CA GLY A 109 -0.81 -31.01 10.89
C GLY A 109 0.65 -30.54 10.85
N ASN A 110 1.05 -29.71 9.88
CA ASN A 110 2.40 -29.16 9.79
C ASN A 110 2.53 -27.86 10.61
N TYR A 111 2.58 -28.01 11.94
CA TYR A 111 2.59 -26.87 12.87
C TYR A 111 3.84 -25.99 12.78
N HIS A 112 4.97 -26.51 12.29
CA HIS A 112 6.17 -25.70 12.10
C HIS A 112 5.91 -24.58 11.08
N LEU A 113 5.32 -24.90 9.93
CA LEU A 113 4.98 -23.91 8.92
C LEU A 113 3.81 -23.01 9.33
N VAL A 114 2.88 -23.49 10.14
CA VAL A 114 1.80 -22.67 10.71
C VAL A 114 2.38 -21.47 11.44
N ASN A 115 3.33 -21.69 12.35
CA ASN A 115 3.92 -20.62 13.15
C ASN A 115 4.64 -19.56 12.28
N VAL A 116 5.35 -20.00 11.23
CA VAL A 116 6.02 -19.10 10.28
C VAL A 116 5.02 -18.20 9.55
N TYR A 117 3.97 -18.79 8.98
CA TYR A 117 2.98 -18.03 8.22
C TYR A 117 2.07 -17.19 9.12
N PHE A 118 1.75 -17.66 10.32
CA PHE A 118 1.03 -16.91 11.34
C PHE A 118 1.78 -15.63 11.71
N TYR A 119 3.08 -15.74 12.02
CA TYR A 119 3.93 -14.58 12.28
C TYR A 119 3.91 -13.57 11.12
N GLN A 120 4.04 -14.04 9.88
CA GLN A 120 3.99 -13.16 8.71
C GLN A 120 2.66 -12.44 8.58
N VAL A 121 1.53 -13.13 8.72
CA VAL A 121 0.20 -12.50 8.64
C VAL A 121 0.04 -11.43 9.72
N VAL A 122 0.33 -11.76 10.98
CA VAL A 122 0.17 -10.83 12.11
C VAL A 122 1.05 -9.59 11.92
N VAL A 123 2.32 -9.78 11.56
CA VAL A 123 3.26 -8.67 11.36
C VAL A 123 2.85 -7.79 10.19
N ILE A 124 2.49 -8.37 9.04
CA ILE A 124 2.12 -7.60 7.85
C ILE A 124 0.82 -6.84 8.10
N VAL A 125 -0.22 -7.50 8.64
CA VAL A 125 -1.50 -6.82 8.95
C VAL A 125 -1.30 -5.73 9.99
N GLY A 126 -0.59 -6.02 11.09
CA GLY A 126 -0.30 -5.02 12.11
C GLY A 126 0.46 -3.80 11.56
N ALA A 127 1.50 -4.04 10.76
CA ALA A 127 2.26 -2.98 10.11
C ALA A 127 1.41 -2.14 9.14
N ILE A 128 0.58 -2.79 8.33
CA ILE A 128 -0.34 -2.10 7.42
C ILE A 128 -1.35 -1.25 8.19
N THR A 129 -2.00 -1.81 9.21
CA THR A 129 -2.99 -1.07 10.03
C THR A 129 -2.37 0.16 10.68
N LEU A 130 -1.20 0.00 11.32
CA LEU A 130 -0.47 1.12 11.93
C LEU A 130 -0.02 2.13 10.88
N GLY A 131 0.53 1.67 9.76
CA GLY A 131 1.01 2.53 8.68
C GLY A 131 -0.10 3.35 8.03
N PHE A 132 -1.30 2.79 7.83
CA PHE A 132 -2.45 3.56 7.36
C PHE A 132 -2.89 4.63 8.37
N GLY A 133 -2.93 4.30 9.66
CA GLY A 133 -3.23 5.26 10.72
C GLY A 133 -2.23 6.43 10.75
N LEU A 134 -0.93 6.14 10.70
CA LEU A 134 0.12 7.16 10.60
C LEU A 134 0.03 7.97 9.32
N GLY A 135 -0.25 7.31 8.18
CA GLY A 135 -0.45 7.98 6.90
C GLY A 135 -1.64 8.94 6.93
N GLU A 136 -2.72 8.59 7.63
CA GLU A 136 -3.87 9.49 7.81
C GLU A 136 -3.51 10.71 8.67
N LEU A 137 -2.76 10.52 9.76
CA LEU A 137 -2.27 11.63 10.58
C LEU A 137 -1.37 12.58 9.75
N LEU A 138 -0.44 12.02 8.97
CA LEU A 138 0.39 12.80 8.05
C LEU A 138 -0.47 13.57 7.03
N ASN A 139 -1.48 12.92 6.46
CA ASN A 139 -2.41 13.57 5.53
C ASN A 139 -3.17 14.73 6.18
N ARG A 140 -3.60 14.59 7.45
CA ARG A 140 -4.25 15.68 8.21
C ARG A 140 -3.29 16.86 8.39
N VAL A 141 -2.05 16.60 8.79
CA VAL A 141 -1.01 17.63 8.95
C VAL A 141 -0.73 18.32 7.61
N LEU A 142 -0.53 17.57 6.54
CA LEU A 142 -0.29 18.10 5.19
C LEU A 142 -1.45 18.96 4.69
N ASN A 143 -2.70 18.55 4.95
CA ASN A 143 -3.88 19.32 4.58
C ASN A 143 -4.01 20.61 5.40
N TYR A 144 -3.68 20.56 6.70
CA TYR A 144 -3.67 21.73 7.57
C TYR A 144 -2.64 22.76 7.10
N LEU A 145 -1.40 22.33 6.86
CA LEU A 145 -0.31 23.18 6.36
C LEU A 145 -0.66 23.81 5.01
N HIS A 146 -1.24 23.03 4.08
CA HIS A 146 -1.64 23.54 2.77
C HIS A 146 -2.69 24.67 2.88
N LYS A 147 -3.73 24.49 3.72
CA LYS A 147 -4.74 25.53 3.96
C LYS A 147 -4.14 26.78 4.63
N TYR A 148 -3.23 26.57 5.58
CA TYR A 148 -2.54 27.66 6.27
C TYR A 148 -1.70 28.52 5.31
N LEU A 149 -0.92 27.88 4.43
CA LEU A 149 -0.09 28.56 3.43
C LEU A 149 -0.93 29.36 2.42
N ILE A 150 -2.05 28.80 1.95
CA ILE A 150 -2.98 29.52 1.06
C ILE A 150 -3.58 30.73 1.77
N LYS A 151 -4.01 30.58 3.03
CA LYS A 151 -4.56 31.69 3.80
C LYS A 151 -3.50 32.78 3.97
N LYS A 152 -2.28 32.44 4.41
CA LYS A 152 -1.18 33.41 4.59
C LYS A 152 -0.84 34.17 3.31
N SER A 153 -0.80 33.49 2.16
CA SER A 153 -0.56 34.13 0.85
C SER A 153 -1.62 35.15 0.45
N ARG A 154 -2.84 35.05 1.00
CA ARG A 154 -3.98 35.93 0.67
C ARG A 154 -4.01 37.22 1.50
N TRP A 155 -3.19 37.33 2.54
CA TRP A 155 -3.09 38.50 3.44
C TRP A 155 -1.74 39.24 3.30
N ASN A 156 -0.90 38.85 2.34
CA ASN A 156 0.39 39.50 2.04
C ASN A 156 0.30 40.47 0.83
N PHE A 157 -0.91 40.93 0.49
CA PHE A 157 -1.16 42.02 -0.45
C PHE A 157 -1.93 43.13 0.26
#